data_AF-A0A521W8H5-F1
#
_entry.id   AF-A0A521W8H5-F1
#
_cell.length_a   1.000
_cell.length_b   1.000
_cell.length_c   1.000
_cell.angle_alpha   90.00
_cell.angle_beta   90.00
_cell.angle_gamma   90.00
#
_symmetry.space_group_name_H-M   'P 1'
#
loop_
_entity.id
_entity.type
_entity.pdbx_description
1 polymer ?
#
loop_
_entity_poly.entity_id
_entity_poly.type
_entity_poly.pdbx_seq_one_letter_code
_entity_poly.pdbx_strand_id
1 'polypeptide(L)'
;MARSKHSAHSYCGQLLYTELEEVIEVSRLIVREKEIAFDLITEWGLGDRWNYSGVAALRKPHVYAVTNLTGRRIIGATRVDETVRCNIAFRIESQSERLVEITGTWSESGDVYAFEGKLKTYVAARPMRSRRH
;
A
#
# COMPACT_ATOMS: atom_id res chain seq x y z
N MET A 1 -7.19 25.17 23.36
CA MET A 1 -6.91 24.65 21.99
C MET A 1 -6.51 23.19 22.11
N ALA A 2 -7.41 22.26 21.78
CA ALA A 2 -7.12 20.83 21.84
C ALA A 2 -6.21 20.47 20.66
N ARG A 3 -4.99 19.97 20.95
CA ARG A 3 -4.17 19.30 19.94
C ARG A 3 -4.92 18.04 19.54
N SER A 4 -5.53 18.05 18.36
CA SER A 4 -5.94 16.83 17.68
C SER A 4 -4.72 15.91 17.64
N LYS A 5 -4.76 14.81 18.40
CA LYS A 5 -3.80 13.73 18.23
C LYS A 5 -4.11 13.16 16.85
N HIS A 6 -3.42 13.64 15.82
CA HIS A 6 -3.44 13.03 14.50
C HIS A 6 -2.76 11.67 14.63
N SER A 7 -3.52 10.67 15.08
CA SER A 7 -3.06 9.30 15.22
C SER A 7 -2.81 8.73 13.84
N ALA A 8 -1.63 8.17 13.64
CA ALA A 8 -1.37 7.36 12.46
C ALA A 8 -2.29 6.14 12.48
N HIS A 9 -3.03 5.91 11.40
CA HIS A 9 -3.90 4.74 11.27
C HIS A 9 -3.25 3.76 10.29
N SER A 10 -3.22 2.48 10.66
CA SER A 10 -2.61 1.43 9.86
C SER A 10 -3.70 0.50 9.33
N TYR A 11 -3.62 0.14 8.05
CA TYR A 11 -4.58 -0.68 7.34
C TYR A 11 -3.88 -1.76 6.52
N CYS A 12 -4.60 -2.82 6.19
CA CYS A 12 -4.17 -3.90 5.31
C CYS A 12 -5.38 -4.51 4.57
N GLY A 13 -5.13 -5.24 3.48
CA GLY A 13 -6.18 -5.85 2.68
C GLY A 13 -5.76 -6.00 1.23
N GLN A 14 -6.71 -5.85 0.32
CA GLN A 14 -6.49 -5.93 -1.12
C GLN A 14 -7.10 -4.71 -1.81
N LEU A 15 -6.42 -4.23 -2.84
CA LEU A 15 -6.96 -3.32 -3.85
C LEU A 15 -7.06 -4.09 -5.17
N LEU A 16 -7.99 -3.69 -6.01
CA LEU A 16 -8.27 -4.30 -7.30
C LEU A 16 -7.90 -3.31 -8.39
N TYR A 17 -7.21 -3.77 -9.44
CA TYR A 17 -7.12 -2.96 -10.66
C TYR A 17 -8.51 -2.89 -11.31
N THR A 18 -8.90 -1.71 -11.79
CA THR A 18 -10.27 -1.49 -12.29
C THR A 18 -10.52 -2.16 -13.65
N GLU A 19 -9.46 -2.37 -14.42
CA GLU A 19 -9.53 -2.89 -15.80
C GLU A 19 -8.88 -4.27 -15.94
N LEU A 20 -8.34 -4.83 -14.85
CA LEU A 20 -7.60 -6.09 -14.85
C LEU A 20 -8.11 -7.02 -13.74
N GLU A 21 -7.86 -8.33 -13.87
CA GLU A 21 -8.25 -9.30 -12.83
C GLU A 21 -7.21 -9.40 -11.70
N GLU A 22 -6.04 -8.79 -11.87
CA GLU A 22 -4.96 -8.77 -10.90
C GLU A 22 -5.29 -7.90 -9.67
N VAL A 23 -4.59 -8.20 -8.57
CA VAL A 23 -4.78 -7.54 -7.28
C VAL A 23 -3.49 -6.92 -6.76
N ILE A 24 -3.63 -5.91 -5.91
CA ILE A 24 -2.58 -5.36 -5.08
C ILE A 24 -2.86 -5.78 -3.64
N GLU A 25 -2.07 -6.71 -3.12
CA GLU A 25 -2.05 -7.03 -1.70
C GLU A 25 -1.37 -5.89 -0.93
N VAL A 26 -2.08 -5.33 0.04
CA VAL A 26 -1.59 -4.27 0.92
C VAL A 26 -1.23 -4.90 2.26
N SER A 27 0.03 -5.27 2.42
CA SER A 27 0.54 -5.83 3.67
C SER A 27 0.49 -4.79 4.79
N ARG A 28 0.78 -3.51 4.47
CA ARG A 28 0.66 -2.40 5.41
C ARG A 28 0.45 -1.08 4.67
N LEU A 29 -0.48 -0.27 5.16
CA LEU A 29 -0.69 1.12 4.72
C LEU A 29 -0.93 2.01 5.94
N ILE A 30 -0.01 2.93 6.21
CA ILE A 30 -0.03 3.83 7.36
C ILE A 30 -0.38 5.23 6.86
N VAL A 31 -1.59 5.70 7.16
CA VAL A 31 -2.02 7.06 6.81
C VAL A 31 -1.63 8.03 7.93
N ARG A 32 -0.89 9.08 7.56
CA ARG A 32 -0.54 10.22 8.40
C ARG A 32 -1.02 11.51 7.72
N GLU A 33 -0.99 12.62 8.43
CA GLU A 33 -1.48 13.92 7.93
C GLU A 33 -0.82 14.35 6.61
N LYS A 34 0.48 14.08 6.44
CA LYS A 34 1.28 14.58 5.30
C LYS A 34 1.82 13.48 4.40
N GLU A 35 1.59 12.22 4.72
CA GLU A 35 2.16 11.10 4.00
C GLU A 35 1.42 9.78 4.23
N ILE A 36 1.61 8.85 3.30
CA ILE A 36 1.24 7.44 3.44
C ILE A 36 2.52 6.60 3.34
N ALA A 37 2.85 5.86 4.39
CA ALA A 37 3.87 4.81 4.31
C ALA A 37 3.20 3.49 3.96
N PHE A 38 3.75 2.72 3.02
CA PHE A 38 3.09 1.54 2.50
C PHE A 38 4.07 0.38 2.22
N ASP A 39 3.49 -0.82 2.17
CA ASP A 39 4.12 -2.07 1.73
C ASP A 39 3.09 -2.84 0.91
N LEU A 40 3.35 -2.95 -0.39
CA LEU A 40 2.48 -3.55 -1.40
C LEU A 40 3.14 -4.78 -2.00
N ILE A 41 2.32 -5.77 -2.32
CA ILE A 41 2.70 -6.93 -3.11
C ILE A 41 1.70 -7.04 -4.26
N THR A 42 2.20 -7.18 -5.47
CA THR A 42 1.35 -7.37 -6.65
C THR A 42 2.00 -8.38 -7.57
N GLU A 43 1.19 -9.06 -8.36
CA GLU A 43 1.61 -10.05 -9.33
C GLU A 43 1.29 -9.49 -10.72
N TRP A 44 2.28 -9.45 -11.59
CA TRP A 44 2.16 -8.94 -12.95
C TRP A 44 2.72 -9.98 -13.91
N GLY A 45 1.97 -10.34 -14.95
CA GLY A 45 2.46 -11.11 -16.11
C GLY A 45 3.14 -12.45 -15.79
N LEU A 46 2.64 -13.55 -16.35
CA LEU A 46 3.22 -14.91 -16.20
C LEU A 46 3.46 -15.41 -14.75
N GLY A 47 3.03 -14.67 -13.72
CA GLY A 47 3.06 -15.07 -12.31
C GLY A 47 4.18 -14.48 -11.45
N ASP A 48 4.91 -13.47 -11.93
CA ASP A 48 5.98 -12.86 -11.13
C ASP A 48 5.41 -11.93 -10.04
N ARG A 49 5.79 -12.20 -8.79
CA ARG A 49 5.41 -11.39 -7.63
C ARG A 49 6.44 -10.31 -7.34
N TRP A 50 5.97 -9.10 -7.06
CA TRP A 50 6.80 -7.93 -6.82
C TRP A 50 6.39 -7.23 -5.53
N ASN A 51 7.39 -6.79 -4.77
CA ASN A 51 7.20 -6.00 -3.56
C ASN A 51 7.57 -4.53 -3.80
N TYR A 52 6.68 -3.63 -3.38
CA TYR A 52 6.86 -2.19 -3.48
C TYR A 52 6.58 -1.55 -2.13
N SER A 53 7.61 -0.96 -1.53
CA SER A 53 7.51 -0.30 -0.23
C SER A 53 8.09 1.11 -0.30
N GLY A 54 7.43 2.06 0.35
CA GLY A 54 7.82 3.45 0.25
C GLY A 54 6.95 4.40 1.06
N VAL A 55 7.16 5.70 0.82
CA VAL A 55 6.41 6.78 1.44
C VAL A 55 5.91 7.72 0.35
N ALA A 56 4.59 7.86 0.24
CA ALA A 56 3.92 8.79 -0.66
C ALA A 56 3.59 10.09 0.08
N ALA A 57 4.12 11.21 -0.40
CA ALA A 57 3.89 12.52 0.20
C ALA A 57 2.54 13.12 -0.25
N LEU A 58 1.88 13.88 0.62
CA LEU A 58 0.67 14.64 0.28
C LEU A 58 1.00 15.67 -0.81
N ARG A 59 0.27 15.62 -1.93
CA ARG A 59 0.44 16.53 -3.08
C ARG A 59 -0.74 17.48 -3.27
N LYS A 60 -1.95 16.98 -3.01
CA LYS A 60 -3.21 17.72 -3.06
C LYS A 60 -4.09 17.21 -1.91
N PRO A 61 -5.17 17.92 -1.53
CA PRO A 61 -6.09 17.41 -0.52
C PRO A 61 -6.46 15.94 -0.80
N HIS A 62 -6.20 15.08 0.19
CA HIS A 62 -6.45 13.63 0.14
C HIS A 62 -5.65 12.83 -0.89
N VAL A 63 -4.73 13.43 -1.64
CA VAL A 63 -3.92 12.76 -2.68
C VAL A 63 -2.46 12.68 -2.27
N TYR A 64 -1.93 11.46 -2.22
CA TYR A 64 -0.57 11.13 -1.80
C TYR A 64 0.15 10.44 -2.95
N ALA A 65 1.35 10.90 -3.32
CA ALA A 65 2.07 10.30 -4.44
C ALA A 65 3.56 10.14 -4.18
N VAL A 66 4.10 9.06 -4.73
CA VAL A 66 5.54 8.76 -4.81
C VAL A 66 5.93 8.54 -6.27
N THR A 67 7.09 9.04 -6.64
CA THR A 67 7.66 8.85 -7.98
C THR A 67 8.98 8.11 -7.89
N ASN A 68 9.37 7.46 -8.99
CA ASN A 68 10.61 6.66 -9.08
C ASN A 68 10.71 5.58 -7.99
N LEU A 69 9.58 4.99 -7.61
CA LEU A 69 9.54 3.88 -6.68
C LEU A 69 10.16 2.65 -7.35
N THR A 70 10.98 1.91 -6.61
CA THR A 70 11.64 0.71 -7.12
C THR A 70 11.01 -0.53 -6.51
N GLY A 71 10.46 -1.39 -7.36
CA GLY A 71 9.99 -2.71 -7.00
C GLY A 71 11.14 -3.69 -6.82
N ARG A 72 10.93 -4.69 -5.98
CA ARG A 72 11.83 -5.84 -5.81
C ARG A 72 11.08 -7.11 -6.16
N ARG A 73 11.64 -7.93 -7.06
CA ARG A 73 11.05 -9.21 -7.41
C ARG A 73 11.14 -10.19 -6.24
N ILE A 74 10.10 -11.00 -6.07
CA ILE A 74 10.00 -12.05 -5.06
C ILE A 74 10.10 -13.40 -5.77
N ILE A 75 11.18 -14.14 -5.54
CA ILE A 75 11.37 -15.51 -6.05
C ILE A 75 11.37 -16.47 -4.84
N GLY A 76 10.30 -17.25 -4.70
CA GLY A 76 10.08 -18.08 -3.51
C GLY A 76 10.00 -17.22 -2.24
N ALA A 77 10.95 -17.41 -1.32
CA ALA A 77 11.10 -16.59 -0.11
C ALA A 77 12.19 -15.50 -0.22
N THR A 78 12.85 -15.39 -1.38
CA THR A 78 14.01 -14.52 -1.58
C THR A 78 13.62 -13.29 -2.39
N ARG A 79 14.11 -12.11 -2.00
CA ARG A 79 14.00 -10.89 -2.80
C ARG A 79 15.21 -10.78 -3.71
N VAL A 80 14.98 -10.59 -5.00
CA VAL A 80 16.04 -10.41 -6.01
C VAL A 80 16.13 -8.94 -6.37
N ASP A 81 17.36 -8.44 -6.54
CA ASP A 81 17.66 -7.06 -6.94
C ASP A 81 17.37 -6.82 -8.43
N GLU A 82 16.18 -7.19 -8.89
CA GLU A 82 15.59 -6.68 -10.11
C GLU A 82 14.78 -5.44 -9.77
N THR A 83 14.97 -4.37 -10.54
CA THR A 83 14.41 -3.05 -10.24
C THR A 83 13.46 -2.63 -11.35
N VAL A 84 12.17 -2.61 -11.03
CA VAL A 84 11.15 -2.02 -11.89
C VAL A 84 10.77 -0.66 -11.30
N ARG A 85 10.82 0.38 -12.13
CA ARG A 85 10.48 1.74 -11.71
C ARG A 85 9.01 2.01 -11.98
N CYS A 86 8.29 2.42 -10.94
CA CYS A 86 6.91 2.85 -11.06
C CYS A 86 6.67 4.16 -10.31
N ASN A 87 5.51 4.76 -10.55
CA ASN A 87 4.95 5.81 -9.70
C ASN A 87 3.61 5.32 -9.16
N ILE A 88 3.30 5.70 -7.93
CA ILE A 88 2.05 5.32 -7.28
C ILE A 88 1.42 6.57 -6.68
N ALA A 89 0.13 6.75 -6.94
CA ALA A 89 -0.70 7.76 -6.29
C ALA A 89 -1.89 7.09 -5.59
N PHE A 90 -2.16 7.51 -4.35
CA PHE A 90 -3.33 7.14 -3.57
C PHE A 90 -4.20 8.36 -3.37
N ARG A 91 -5.52 8.18 -3.46
CA ARG A 91 -6.53 9.12 -2.99
C ARG A 91 -7.34 8.44 -1.90
N ILE A 92 -7.43 9.10 -0.75
CA ILE A 92 -8.29 8.65 0.36
C ILE A 92 -9.69 9.22 0.13
N GLU A 93 -10.66 8.36 -0.19
CA GLU A 93 -12.06 8.76 -0.40
C GLU A 93 -12.80 8.89 0.94
N SER A 94 -12.57 7.93 1.84
CA SER A 94 -13.13 7.93 3.19
C SER A 94 -12.20 7.23 4.18
N GLN A 95 -12.16 7.71 5.42
CA GLN A 95 -11.30 7.16 6.46
C GLN A 95 -12.01 7.12 7.82
N SER A 96 -11.90 5.97 8.47
CA SER A 96 -12.30 5.75 9.87
C SER A 96 -11.19 4.98 10.61
N GLU A 97 -11.33 4.80 11.92
CA GLU A 97 -10.40 3.99 12.71
C GLU A 97 -10.36 2.51 12.29
N ARG A 98 -11.37 2.01 11.55
CA ARG A 98 -11.55 0.58 11.21
C ARG A 98 -11.34 0.26 9.74
N LEU A 99 -11.55 1.25 8.88
CA LEU A 99 -11.61 1.09 7.44
C LEU A 99 -11.15 2.36 6.74
N VAL A 100 -10.46 2.17 5.62
CA VAL A 100 -10.13 3.23 4.67
C VAL A 100 -10.52 2.79 3.26
N GLU A 101 -11.14 3.71 2.53
CA GLU A 101 -11.51 3.54 1.13
C GLU A 101 -10.53 4.34 0.27
N ILE A 102 -9.93 3.67 -0.71
CA ILE A 102 -8.81 4.18 -1.48
C ILE A 102 -9.11 4.00 -2.96
N THR A 103 -8.87 5.05 -3.74
CA THR A 103 -8.66 4.96 -5.18
C THR A 103 -7.22 5.36 -5.49
N GLY A 104 -6.71 5.03 -6.67
CA GLY A 104 -5.35 5.42 -7.01
C GLY A 104 -4.92 5.02 -8.40
N THR A 105 -3.68 5.35 -8.71
CA THR A 105 -3.05 5.00 -9.98
C THR A 105 -1.67 4.42 -9.77
N TRP A 106 -1.36 3.40 -10.56
CA TRP A 106 -0.04 2.84 -10.77
C TRP A 106 0.42 3.23 -12.16
N SER A 107 1.61 3.78 -12.32
CA SER A 107 2.17 4.05 -13.64
C SER A 107 3.53 3.40 -13.80
N GLU A 108 3.72 2.67 -14.88
CA GLU A 108 4.92 1.91 -15.18
C GLU A 108 5.15 1.88 -16.69
N SER A 109 6.38 2.12 -17.15
CA SER A 109 6.74 2.04 -18.58
C SER A 109 5.89 2.87 -19.56
N GLY A 110 5.16 3.88 -19.08
CA GLY A 110 4.27 4.73 -19.88
C GLY A 110 2.79 4.35 -19.78
N ASP A 111 2.49 3.16 -19.27
CA ASP A 111 1.13 2.70 -19.00
C ASP A 111 0.65 3.18 -17.63
N VAL A 112 -0.67 3.33 -17.50
CA VAL A 112 -1.32 3.79 -16.27
C VAL A 112 -2.50 2.88 -15.95
N TYR A 113 -2.48 2.32 -14.75
CA TYR A 113 -3.50 1.42 -14.25
C TYR A 113 -4.19 2.05 -13.05
N ALA A 114 -5.51 2.17 -13.09
CA ALA A 114 -6.29 2.61 -11.95
C ALA A 114 -6.57 1.43 -11.01
N PHE A 115 -6.62 1.70 -9.71
CA PHE A 115 -6.99 0.71 -8.70
C PHE A 115 -7.93 1.32 -7.66
N GLU A 116 -8.70 0.47 -7.00
CA GLU A 116 -9.58 0.85 -5.90
C GLU A 116 -9.73 -0.27 -4.87
N GLY A 117 -10.17 0.09 -3.66
CA GLY A 117 -10.53 -0.91 -2.67
C GLY A 117 -10.73 -0.37 -1.27
N LYS A 118 -11.10 -1.29 -0.37
CA LYS A 118 -11.38 -1.02 1.04
C LYS A 118 -10.42 -1.82 1.91
N LEU A 119 -9.57 -1.13 2.66
CA LEU A 119 -8.62 -1.74 3.58
C LEU A 119 -9.16 -1.72 5.00
N LYS A 120 -8.94 -2.80 5.75
CA LYS A 120 -9.33 -2.91 7.15
C LYS A 120 -8.16 -2.54 8.04
N THR A 121 -8.45 -2.12 9.26
CA THR A 121 -7.41 -1.77 10.22
C THR A 121 -6.47 -2.93 10.49
N TYR A 122 -5.18 -2.62 10.41
CA TYR A 122 -4.11 -3.57 10.67
C TYR A 122 -4.04 -3.86 12.17
N VAL A 123 -4.21 -5.13 12.52
CA VAL A 123 -4.03 -5.63 13.88
C VAL A 123 -2.81 -6.54 13.86
N ALA A 124 -1.70 -6.09 14.45
CA ALA A 124 -0.54 -6.95 14.63
C ALA A 124 -0.95 -8.18 15.45
N ALA A 125 -0.68 -9.39 14.95
CA ALA A 125 -0.87 -10.60 15.73
C ALA A 125 -0.08 -10.44 17.04
N ARG A 126 -0.76 -10.53 18.18
CA ARG A 126 -0.06 -10.52 19.48
C ARG A 126 0.89 -11.71 19.49
N PRO A 127 2.17 -11.54 19.85
CA PRO A 127 3.02 -12.70 20.08
C PRO A 127 2.37 -13.55 21.18
N MET A 128 2.06 -14.81 20.85
CA MET A 128 1.69 -15.78 21.87
C MET A 128 2.85 -15.84 22.86
N ARG A 129 2.63 -15.30 24.07
CA ARG A 129 3.50 -15.60 25.19
C ARG A 129 3.37 -17.10 25.43
N SER A 130 4.35 -17.87 24.97
CA SER A 130 4.49 -19.28 25.36
C SER A 130 4.57 -19.30 26.88
N ARG A 131 3.51 -19.75 27.55
CA ARG A 131 3.57 -20.09 28.97
C ARG A 131 4.56 -21.26 29.06
N ARG A 132 5.77 -20.98 29.54
CA ARG A 132 6.64 -22.04 30.06
C ARG A 132 5.92 -22.60 31.30
N HIS A 133 5.51 -23.85 31.21
CA HIS A 133 5.21 -24.69 32.36
C HIS A 133 6.46 -25.49 32.71
#